data_AF-A0A9E1V7V2-F1
#
_entry.id   AF-A0A9E1V7V2-F1
#
_cell.length_a   1.000
_cell.length_b   1.000
_cell.length_c   1.000
_cell.angle_alpha   90.00
_cell.angle_beta   90.00
_cell.angle_gamma   90.00
#
_symmetry.space_group_name_H-M   'P 1'
#
loop_
_entity.id
_entity.type
_entity.pdbx_description
1 polymer ?
#
loop_
_entity_poly.entity_id
_entity_poly.type
_entity_poly.pdbx_seq_one_letter_code
_entity_poly.pdbx_strand_id
1 'polypeptide(L)'
;EIDQSVADLVAHKSFKTPTACAGALVDAVRLYDDLLTGLRAALGERVHVVLDYAQQRQDHLSQRITQSASHAINRQADRLKNLCQRLVVTAPQRLDRCHDQLETQALQLRALDPARVLARGWSITRTVDGRLITQIDDVSAADELITTLADGTVSSTVTAKEASS
;
A
#
# COMPACT_ATOMS: atom_id res chain seq x y z
N GLU A 1 -50.39 65.19 -62.26
CA GLU A 1 -49.27 64.23 -62.18
C GLU A 1 -48.91 64.11 -60.71
N ILE A 2 -48.76 62.89 -60.16
CA ILE A 2 -48.48 62.67 -58.74
C ILE A 2 -46.96 62.48 -58.62
N ASP A 3 -46.28 63.35 -57.87
CA ASP A 3 -44.85 63.24 -57.60
C ASP A 3 -44.59 62.01 -56.73
N GLN A 4 -43.86 61.03 -57.26
CA GLN A 4 -43.48 59.80 -56.55
C GLN A 4 -42.03 59.95 -56.06
N SER A 5 -41.80 59.92 -54.74
CA SER A 5 -40.48 60.13 -54.16
C SER A 5 -39.61 58.86 -54.22
N VAL A 6 -38.28 59.03 -54.28
CA VAL A 6 -37.31 57.92 -54.18
C VAL A 6 -37.51 57.12 -52.88
N ALA A 7 -37.95 57.78 -51.81
CA ALA A 7 -38.31 57.11 -50.56
C ALA A 7 -39.50 56.15 -50.73
N ASP A 8 -40.51 56.48 -51.55
CA ASP A 8 -41.66 55.62 -51.82
C ASP A 8 -41.28 54.38 -52.64
N LEU A 9 -40.32 54.53 -53.55
CA LEU A 9 -39.78 53.42 -54.36
C LEU A 9 -38.95 52.44 -53.51
N VAL A 10 -38.20 52.93 -52.52
CA VAL A 10 -37.32 52.11 -51.67
C VAL A 10 -38.05 51.50 -50.47
N ALA A 11 -39.02 52.21 -49.88
CA ALA A 11 -39.73 51.77 -48.68
C ALA A 11 -40.84 50.74 -48.94
N HIS A 12 -41.15 50.45 -50.21
CA HIS A 12 -42.25 49.59 -50.67
C HIS A 12 -43.66 49.96 -50.11
N LYS A 13 -43.77 51.09 -49.41
CA LYS A 13 -44.97 51.58 -48.71
C LYS A 13 -44.97 53.11 -48.75
N SER A 14 -46.02 53.69 -49.36
CA SER A 14 -46.20 55.14 -49.48
C SER A 14 -47.35 55.62 -48.60
N PHE A 15 -47.20 56.77 -47.95
CA PHE A 15 -48.20 57.35 -47.06
C PHE A 15 -48.76 58.65 -47.64
N LYS A 16 -50.09 58.77 -47.67
CA LYS A 16 -50.79 59.92 -48.29
C LYS A 16 -50.63 61.24 -47.53
N THR A 17 -50.18 61.20 -46.27
CA THR A 17 -49.96 62.39 -45.43
C THR A 17 -48.69 62.26 -44.58
N PRO A 18 -47.95 63.35 -44.32
CA PRO A 18 -46.76 63.33 -43.47
C PRO A 18 -47.01 62.74 -42.07
N THR A 19 -48.18 63.01 -41.46
CA THR A 19 -48.56 62.46 -40.15
C THR A 19 -48.77 60.94 -40.17
N ALA A 20 -49.31 60.39 -41.27
CA ALA A 20 -49.46 58.94 -41.41
C ALA A 20 -48.10 58.23 -41.54
N CYS A 21 -47.14 58.86 -42.23
CA CYS A 21 -45.75 58.38 -42.29
C CYS A 21 -45.08 58.39 -40.90
N ALA A 22 -45.24 59.48 -40.15
CA ALA A 22 -44.72 59.59 -38.79
C ALA A 22 -45.32 58.54 -37.86
N GLY A 23 -46.63 58.28 -37.93
CA GLY A 23 -47.30 57.23 -37.16
C GLY A 23 -46.73 55.83 -37.45
N ALA A 24 -46.56 55.48 -38.73
CA ALA A 24 -46.01 54.19 -39.12
C ALA A 24 -44.55 53.99 -38.69
N LEU A 25 -43.74 55.06 -38.70
CA LEU A 25 -42.38 55.04 -38.16
C LEU A 25 -42.38 54.80 -36.64
N VAL A 26 -43.25 55.48 -35.89
CA VAL A 26 -43.39 55.28 -34.45
C VAL A 26 -43.81 53.85 -34.14
N ASP A 27 -44.75 53.28 -34.89
CA ASP A 27 -45.19 51.90 -34.70
C ASP A 27 -44.08 50.88 -35.03
N ALA A 28 -43.30 51.13 -36.08
CA ALA A 28 -42.16 50.27 -36.44
C ALA A 28 -41.06 50.31 -35.36
N VAL A 29 -40.75 51.49 -34.82
CA VAL A 29 -39.79 51.65 -33.72
C VAL A 29 -40.29 50.96 -32.46
N ARG A 30 -41.58 51.10 -32.12
CA ARG A 30 -42.19 50.41 -30.97
C ARG A 30 -42.10 48.89 -31.09
N LEU A 31 -42.43 48.33 -32.26
CA LEU A 31 -42.33 46.89 -32.50
C LEU A 31 -40.90 46.38 -32.30
N TYR A 32 -39.91 47.15 -32.76
CA TYR A 32 -38.51 46.79 -32.60
C TYR A 32 -38.05 46.90 -31.14
N ASP A 33 -38.49 47.92 -30.40
CA ASP A 33 -38.21 48.09 -28.98
C ASP A 33 -38.81 46.95 -28.12
N ASP A 34 -40.05 46.54 -28.42
CA ASP A 34 -40.70 45.39 -27.80
C ASP A 34 -39.92 44.09 -28.06
N LEU A 35 -39.46 43.89 -29.31
CA LEU A 35 -38.64 42.74 -29.68
C LEU A 35 -37.31 42.71 -28.92
N LEU A 36 -36.60 43.85 -28.85
CA LEU A 36 -35.35 43.96 -28.10
C LEU A 36 -35.56 43.72 -26.61
N THR A 37 -36.63 44.24 -26.04
CA THR A 37 -37.00 44.03 -24.64
C THR A 37 -37.27 42.54 -24.36
N GLY A 38 -38.02 41.87 -25.25
CA GLY A 38 -38.28 40.44 -25.17
C GLY A 38 -37.01 39.58 -25.29
N LEU A 39 -36.14 39.88 -26.26
CA LEU A 39 -34.85 39.19 -26.42
C LEU A 39 -33.94 39.38 -25.20
N ARG A 40 -33.88 40.61 -24.66
CA ARG A 40 -33.09 40.91 -23.46
C ARG A 40 -33.58 40.11 -22.25
N ALA A 41 -34.89 40.05 -22.04
CA ALA A 41 -35.48 39.26 -20.96
C ALA A 41 -35.18 37.76 -21.13
N ALA A 42 -35.40 37.23 -22.33
CA ALA A 42 -35.13 35.82 -22.64
C ALA A 42 -33.65 35.45 -22.49
N LEU A 43 -32.73 36.36 -22.86
CA LEU A 43 -31.30 36.16 -22.68
C LEU A 43 -30.92 36.21 -21.20
N GLY A 44 -31.45 37.17 -20.43
CA GLY A 44 -31.23 37.26 -18.99
C GLY A 44 -31.65 35.99 -18.27
N GLU A 45 -32.87 35.51 -18.54
CA GLU A 45 -33.39 34.26 -17.95
C GLU A 45 -32.51 33.06 -18.31
N ARG A 46 -32.13 32.94 -19.59
CA ARG A 46 -31.29 31.82 -20.04
C ARG A 46 -29.89 31.86 -19.41
N VAL A 47 -29.31 33.04 -19.27
CA VAL A 47 -28.00 33.22 -18.63
C VAL A 47 -28.08 32.82 -17.16
N HIS A 48 -29.12 33.23 -16.44
CA HIS A 48 -29.32 32.82 -15.04
C HIS A 48 -29.43 31.30 -14.89
N VAL A 49 -30.28 30.64 -15.69
CA VAL A 49 -30.43 29.19 -15.64
C VAL A 49 -29.11 28.45 -15.92
N VAL A 50 -28.35 28.91 -16.91
CA VAL A 50 -27.07 28.27 -17.27
C VAL A 50 -26.01 28.48 -16.17
N LEU A 51 -25.93 29.68 -15.59
CA LEU A 51 -24.99 29.97 -14.52
C LEU A 51 -25.33 29.19 -13.24
N ASP A 52 -26.61 29.14 -12.87
CA ASP A 52 -27.06 28.38 -11.68
C ASP A 52 -26.75 26.89 -11.84
N TYR A 53 -26.99 26.32 -13.02
CA TYR A 53 -26.65 24.93 -13.29
C TYR A 53 -25.14 24.68 -13.22
N ALA A 54 -24.33 25.59 -13.79
CA ALA A 54 -22.88 25.49 -13.74
C ALA A 54 -22.35 25.58 -12.30
N GLN A 55 -22.91 26.49 -11.50
CA GLN A 55 -22.56 26.68 -10.08
C GLN A 55 -22.90 25.42 -9.26
N GLN A 56 -24.12 24.90 -9.39
CA GLN A 56 -24.55 23.68 -8.70
C GLN A 56 -23.67 22.47 -9.09
N ARG A 57 -23.31 22.36 -10.37
CA ARG A 57 -22.42 21.30 -10.85
C ARG A 57 -21.02 21.41 -10.23
N GLN A 58 -20.48 22.62 -10.12
CA GLN A 58 -19.19 22.87 -9.47
C GLN A 58 -19.25 22.49 -7.99
N ASP A 59 -20.29 22.89 -7.28
CA ASP A 59 -20.47 22.58 -5.86
C ASP A 59 -20.59 21.07 -5.63
N HIS A 60 -21.38 20.37 -6.44
CA HIS A 60 -21.50 18.92 -6.38
C HIS A 60 -20.17 18.20 -6.64
N LEU A 61 -19.39 18.64 -7.62
CA LEU A 61 -18.08 18.05 -7.91
C LEU A 61 -17.09 18.32 -6.76
N SER A 62 -17.07 19.54 -6.24
CA SER A 62 -16.22 19.93 -5.10
C SER A 62 -16.52 19.09 -3.85
N GLN A 63 -17.80 18.92 -3.52
CA GLN A 63 -18.24 18.09 -2.40
C GLN A 63 -17.85 16.61 -2.60
N ARG A 64 -18.06 16.06 -3.80
CA ARG A 64 -17.70 14.67 -4.11
C ARG A 64 -16.19 14.43 -3.99
N ILE A 65 -15.37 15.35 -4.51
CA ILE A 65 -13.91 15.25 -4.41
C ILE A 65 -13.51 15.28 -2.92
N THR A 66 -14.01 16.25 -2.16
CA THR A 66 -13.69 16.41 -0.73
C THR A 66 -14.08 15.18 0.10
N GLN A 67 -15.27 14.63 -0.13
CA GLN A 67 -15.74 13.41 0.55
C GLN A 67 -14.88 12.20 0.16
N SER A 68 -14.63 11.99 -1.13
CA SER A 68 -13.82 10.86 -1.61
C SER A 68 -12.38 10.91 -1.10
N ALA A 69 -11.77 12.09 -1.06
CA ALA A 69 -10.44 12.32 -0.53
C ALA A 69 -10.40 12.05 0.98
N SER A 70 -11.36 12.59 1.74
CA SER A 70 -11.48 12.34 3.18
C SER A 70 -11.63 10.85 3.49
N HIS A 71 -12.49 10.14 2.75
CA HIS A 71 -12.65 8.69 2.92
C HIS A 71 -11.38 7.91 2.53
N ALA A 72 -10.66 8.32 1.50
CA ALA A 72 -9.40 7.70 1.13
C ALA A 72 -8.34 7.87 2.22
N ILE A 73 -8.18 9.09 2.75
CA ILE A 73 -7.23 9.40 3.82
C ILE A 73 -7.57 8.61 5.09
N ASN A 74 -8.84 8.62 5.53
CA ASN A 74 -9.26 7.90 6.73
C ASN A 74 -9.00 6.39 6.61
N ARG A 75 -9.30 5.78 5.45
CA ARG A 75 -8.99 4.36 5.22
C ARG A 75 -7.51 4.05 5.30
N GLN A 76 -6.64 4.92 4.78
CA GLN A 76 -5.20 4.72 4.89
C GLN A 76 -4.70 4.93 6.33
N ALA A 77 -5.25 5.90 7.05
CA ALA A 77 -4.94 6.13 8.46
C ALA A 77 -5.32 4.91 9.32
N ASP A 78 -6.52 4.35 9.12
CA ASP A 78 -6.97 3.14 9.82
C ASP A 78 -6.10 1.92 9.47
N ARG A 79 -5.74 1.77 8.19
CA ARG A 79 -4.85 0.70 7.75
C ARG A 79 -3.48 0.81 8.41
N LEU A 80 -2.90 2.00 8.45
CA LEU A 80 -1.62 2.27 9.09
C LEU A 80 -1.70 1.96 10.59
N LYS A 81 -2.75 2.45 11.28
CA LYS A 81 -3.00 2.19 12.69
C LYS A 81 -3.06 0.70 13.00
N ASN A 82 -3.81 -0.07 12.20
CA ASN A 82 -3.92 -1.53 12.37
C ASN A 82 -2.58 -2.24 12.15
N LEU A 83 -1.79 -1.81 11.15
CA LEU A 83 -0.44 -2.36 10.92
C LEU A 83 0.50 -2.05 12.08
N CYS A 84 0.50 -0.82 12.60
CA CYS A 84 1.29 -0.44 13.76
C CYS A 84 0.90 -1.25 15.00
N GLN A 85 -0.40 -1.39 15.30
CA GLN A 85 -0.87 -2.21 16.42
C GLN A 85 -0.45 -3.67 16.28
N ARG A 86 -0.59 -4.25 15.09
CA ARG A 86 -0.12 -5.61 14.82
C ARG A 86 1.39 -5.74 15.00
N LEU A 87 2.17 -4.77 14.53
CA LEU A 87 3.62 -4.79 14.67
C LEU A 87 4.03 -4.78 16.15
N VAL A 88 3.42 -3.90 16.96
CA VAL A 88 3.69 -3.79 18.40
C VAL A 88 3.40 -5.09 19.14
N VAL A 89 2.34 -5.81 18.78
CA VAL A 89 1.98 -7.07 19.44
C VAL A 89 2.81 -8.25 18.91
N THR A 90 2.95 -8.36 17.59
CA THR A 90 3.51 -9.57 16.97
C THR A 90 5.03 -9.58 16.89
N ALA A 91 5.69 -8.41 16.80
CA ALA A 91 7.14 -8.37 16.70
C ALA A 91 7.84 -8.90 17.97
N PRO A 92 7.47 -8.47 19.19
CA PRO A 92 8.08 -9.00 20.41
C PRO A 92 7.86 -10.51 20.55
N GLN A 93 6.62 -10.99 20.34
CA GLN A 93 6.30 -12.41 20.41
C GLN A 93 7.11 -13.27 19.44
N ARG A 94 7.43 -12.75 18.25
CA ARG A 94 8.29 -13.44 17.29
C ARG A 94 9.75 -13.44 17.72
N LEU A 95 10.22 -12.33 18.28
CA LEU A 95 11.59 -12.24 18.81
C LEU A 95 11.79 -13.18 20.00
N ASP A 96 10.84 -13.20 20.94
CA ASP A 96 10.87 -14.09 22.11
C ASP A 96 10.90 -15.55 21.66
N ARG A 97 10.04 -15.95 20.72
CA ARG A 97 10.05 -17.31 20.18
C ARG A 97 11.37 -17.68 19.51
N CYS A 98 11.96 -16.77 18.74
CA CYS A 98 13.27 -17.01 18.14
C CYS A 98 14.37 -17.13 19.21
N HIS A 99 14.27 -16.34 20.29
CA HIS A 99 15.19 -16.41 21.41
C HIS A 99 15.09 -17.76 22.12
N ASP A 100 13.88 -18.21 22.46
CA ASP A 100 13.64 -19.51 23.10
C ASP A 100 14.16 -20.68 22.25
N GLN A 101 13.99 -20.59 20.93
CA GLN A 101 14.51 -21.59 19.99
C GLN A 101 16.03 -21.64 20.00
N LEU A 102 16.69 -20.47 19.99
CA LEU A 102 18.15 -20.38 20.07
C LEU A 102 18.67 -20.90 21.40
N GLU A 103 18.01 -20.59 22.51
CA GLU A 103 18.40 -21.08 23.84
C GLU A 103 18.27 -22.61 23.90
N THR A 104 17.17 -23.16 23.39
CA THR A 104 16.95 -24.61 23.31
C THR A 104 18.04 -25.30 22.49
N GLN A 105 18.38 -24.75 21.31
CA GLN A 105 19.45 -25.29 20.47
C GLN A 105 20.82 -25.20 21.15
N ALA A 106 21.10 -24.08 21.83
CA ALA A 106 22.34 -23.91 22.58
C ALA A 106 22.45 -24.93 23.73
N LEU A 107 21.34 -25.22 24.42
CA LEU A 107 21.28 -26.26 25.46
C LEU A 107 21.53 -27.65 24.88
N GLN A 108 20.95 -27.97 23.72
CA GLN A 108 21.20 -29.24 23.03
C GLN A 108 22.67 -29.39 22.63
N LEU A 109 23.28 -28.35 22.06
CA LEU A 109 24.71 -28.35 21.71
C LEU A 109 25.58 -28.54 22.96
N ARG A 110 25.26 -27.84 24.07
CA ARG A 110 25.96 -28.02 25.35
C ARG A 110 25.75 -29.40 25.98
N ALA A 111 24.65 -30.08 25.67
CA ALA A 111 24.42 -31.45 26.14
C ALA A 111 25.22 -32.48 25.32
N LEU A 112 25.45 -32.17 24.03
CA LEU A 112 26.24 -32.99 23.10
C LEU A 112 27.75 -32.69 23.18
N ASP A 113 28.18 -31.69 23.95
CA ASP A 113 29.59 -31.35 24.13
C ASP A 113 30.37 -32.55 24.72
N PRO A 114 31.29 -33.16 23.95
CA PRO A 114 32.08 -34.29 24.39
C PRO A 114 32.86 -33.99 25.68
N ALA A 115 33.29 -32.74 25.88
CA ALA A 115 34.02 -32.34 27.08
C ALA A 115 33.16 -32.52 28.35
N ARG A 116 31.84 -32.30 28.28
CA ARG A 116 30.94 -32.53 29.42
C ARG A 116 30.66 -34.01 29.67
N VAL A 117 30.64 -34.83 28.61
CA VAL A 117 30.54 -36.29 28.76
C VAL A 117 31.81 -36.81 29.44
N LEU A 118 32.98 -36.35 29.00
CA LEU A 118 34.27 -36.67 29.62
C LEU A 118 34.34 -36.20 31.09
N ALA A 119 33.90 -34.97 31.38
CA ALA A 119 33.87 -34.42 32.75
C ALA A 119 32.93 -35.17 33.71
N ARG A 120 31.96 -35.94 33.18
CA ARG A 120 31.09 -36.83 33.98
C ARG A 120 31.75 -38.17 34.33
N GLY A 121 33.04 -38.35 34.00
CA GLY A 121 33.81 -39.55 34.32
C GLY A 121 33.81 -40.61 33.21
N TRP A 122 33.32 -40.26 32.03
CA TRP A 122 33.42 -41.12 30.84
C TRP A 122 34.75 -40.88 30.15
N SER A 123 35.24 -41.88 29.42
CA SER A 123 36.44 -41.76 28.59
C SER A 123 36.12 -42.13 27.15
N ILE A 124 36.86 -41.54 26.21
CA ILE A 124 36.75 -41.85 24.78
C ILE A 124 38.05 -42.53 24.35
N THR A 125 37.97 -43.80 23.98
CA THR A 125 39.12 -44.58 23.55
C THR A 125 39.20 -44.64 22.03
N ARG A 126 40.37 -44.34 21.47
CA ARG A 126 40.67 -44.36 20.04
C ARG A 126 41.94 -45.15 19.78
N THR A 127 42.09 -45.67 18.57
CA THR A 127 43.39 -46.17 18.09
C THR A 127 44.35 -45.00 17.84
N VAL A 128 45.63 -45.30 17.63
CA VAL A 128 46.66 -44.29 17.27
C VAL A 128 46.27 -43.52 15.99
N ASP A 129 45.59 -44.18 15.06
CA ASP A 129 45.08 -43.58 13.81
C ASP A 129 43.84 -42.68 14.01
N GLY A 130 43.34 -42.56 15.24
CA GLY A 130 42.20 -41.72 15.60
C GLY A 130 40.82 -42.38 15.40
N ARG A 131 40.76 -43.67 15.06
CA ARG A 131 39.49 -44.41 14.91
C ARG A 131 38.87 -44.67 16.28
N LEU A 132 37.58 -44.38 16.43
CA LEU A 132 36.83 -44.64 17.66
C LEU A 132 36.64 -46.16 17.85
N ILE A 133 36.95 -46.64 19.05
CA ILE A 133 36.75 -48.04 19.44
C ILE A 133 35.40 -48.14 20.12
N THR A 134 34.49 -48.93 19.55
CA THR A 134 33.13 -49.12 20.09
C THR A 134 32.81 -50.57 20.35
N GLN A 135 33.51 -51.50 19.69
CA GLN A 135 33.35 -52.93 19.85
C GLN A 135 34.68 -53.58 20.24
N ILE A 136 34.63 -54.72 20.93
CA ILE A 136 35.84 -55.44 21.35
C ILE A 136 36.65 -56.00 20.17
N ASP A 137 35.99 -56.17 19.03
CA ASP A 137 36.60 -56.65 17.78
C ASP A 137 37.37 -55.56 17.03
N ASP A 138 37.23 -54.28 17.42
CA ASP A 138 37.96 -53.17 16.81
C ASP A 138 39.45 -53.13 17.22
N VAL A 139 39.89 -54.01 18.12
CA VAL A 139 41.22 -53.95 18.75
C VAL A 139 41.89 -55.34 18.86
N SER A 140 43.19 -55.39 18.64
CA SER A 140 44.02 -56.61 18.79
C SER A 140 44.96 -56.52 19.99
N ALA A 141 45.43 -57.67 20.46
CA ALA A 141 46.46 -57.71 21.50
C ALA A 141 47.76 -57.07 20.97
N ALA A 142 48.42 -56.29 21.84
CA ALA A 142 49.56 -55.41 21.56
C ALA A 142 49.25 -54.08 20.83
N ASP A 143 47.98 -53.78 20.50
CA ASP A 143 47.64 -52.48 19.91
C ASP A 143 47.77 -51.35 20.94
N GLU A 144 48.23 -50.19 20.48
CA GLU A 144 48.30 -48.97 21.27
C GLU A 144 47.00 -48.16 21.14
N LEU A 145 46.51 -47.70 22.29
CA LEU A 145 45.23 -47.03 22.48
C LEU A 145 45.46 -45.65 23.09
N ILE A 146 44.72 -44.67 22.58
CA ILE A 146 44.68 -43.31 23.11
C ILE A 146 43.32 -43.13 23.79
N THR A 147 43.34 -43.03 25.12
CA THR A 147 42.15 -42.76 25.93
C THR A 147 42.12 -41.28 26.29
N THR A 148 41.09 -40.59 25.82
CA THR A 148 40.87 -39.17 26.15
C THR A 148 39.96 -39.08 27.38
N LEU A 149 40.42 -38.33 28.38
CA LEU A 149 39.73 -38.01 29.64
C LEU A 149 39.39 -36.52 29.66
N ALA A 150 38.73 -36.06 30.73
CA ALA A 150 38.29 -34.66 30.86
C ALA A 150 39.45 -33.65 30.87
N ASP A 151 40.61 -34.05 31.39
CA ASP A 151 41.76 -33.19 31.67
C ASP A 151 43.02 -33.59 30.88
N GLY A 152 42.97 -34.63 30.06
CA GLY A 152 44.13 -35.08 29.30
C GLY A 152 43.92 -36.37 28.50
N THR A 153 45.02 -36.90 27.98
CA THR A 153 45.06 -38.13 27.19
C THR A 153 46.05 -39.12 27.78
N VAL A 154 45.66 -40.39 27.85
CA VAL A 154 46.48 -41.50 28.33
C VAL A 154 46.73 -42.46 27.17
N SER A 155 47.98 -42.87 26.98
CA SER A 155 48.34 -43.97 26.05
C SER A 155 48.40 -45.30 26.81
N SER A 156 47.83 -46.34 26.21
CA SER A 156 47.70 -47.67 26.80
C SER A 156 48.01 -48.73 25.75
N THR A 157 48.49 -49.91 26.15
CA THR A 157 48.67 -51.05 25.23
C THR A 157 47.75 -52.20 25.63
N VAL A 158 47.08 -52.84 24.67
CA VAL A 158 46.18 -53.97 24.94
C VAL A 158 46.97 -55.22 25.30
N THR A 159 46.80 -55.72 26.52
CA THR A 159 47.46 -56.96 26.98
C THR A 159 46.61 -58.20 26.71
N ALA A 160 45.30 -58.12 26.90
CA ALA A 160 44.34 -59.20 26.68
C ALA A 160 42.94 -58.64 26.37
N LYS A 161 42.11 -59.42 25.67
CA LYS A 161 40.71 -59.10 25.40
C LYS A 161 39.80 -60.17 25.99
N GLU A 162 38.81 -59.77 26.77
CA GLU A 162 37.82 -60.64 27.39
C GLU A 162 36.42 -60.13 27.04
N ALA A 163 35.63 -60.97 26.37
CA ALA A 163 34.24 -60.65 26.07
C ALA A 163 33.37 -61.01 27.29
N SER A 164 32.70 -60.02 27.88
CA SER A 164 31.66 -60.29 28.87
C SER A 164 30.42 -60.81 28.15
N SER A 165 29.94 -62.00 28.55
CA SER A 165 28.65 -62.56 28.09
C SER A 165 27.46 -61.82 28.69
#